data_AF-A0A059DFK5-F1
#
_entry.id   AF-A0A059DFK5-F1
#
_cell.length_a   1.000
_cell.length_b   1.000
_cell.length_c   1.000
_cell.angle_alpha   90.00
_cell.angle_beta   90.00
_cell.angle_gamma   90.00
#
_symmetry.space_group_name_H-M   'P 1'
#
loop_
_entity.id
_entity.type
_entity.pdbx_description
1 polymer ?
#
loop_
_entity_poly.entity_id
_entity_poly.type
_entity_poly.pdbx_seq_one_letter_code
_entity_poly.pdbx_strand_id
1 'polypeptide(L)'
;MHLSPRTFPVRCSPSAAAAAHFAFSCFVQSRMDVKPCALSGDGSAPLTSAARAPPRHVHVSGEDGDAAAKGGPVSPQEWRGWGCASPVPAVVTEVIEDLKLLEEDMDAPLSFGGKGGKLQGEFKVKEDKKHRAKYQALGDSEKKLQFFAARQIACRLLGSRNYLCQKCWLPMEDCMCSKVLPCSLWHGMRFWVYMHPKDFLRQNNTGKLLWQLFGVQAATLCLFGVAEDEEIMWNTFKLAGKSRVWCLYPNKSALTESVQDTFSRAQFQSERASITEKNEDRILNFVLIDGTWSNSAAMFRRLKEQAKIVWGEDDLPCISLATGASAMHKLRPQPSWDRTCTAAAAIALMSELQAVPDFSSYGLDKQAEAVEDALQVLLEALTARRLRMGRSITRKVRHTSDIC
;
A
#
# COMPACT_ATOMS: atom_id res chain seq x y z
N MET A 1 -58.91 -36.90 6.14
CA MET A 1 -59.67 -35.69 6.50
C MET A 1 -58.81 -34.82 7.40
N HIS A 2 -58.44 -33.64 6.89
CA HIS A 2 -58.23 -32.36 7.59
C HIS A 2 -57.98 -32.34 9.11
N LEU A 3 -56.83 -31.80 9.58
CA LEU A 3 -56.69 -30.41 10.06
C LEU A 3 -55.35 -30.12 10.78
N SER A 4 -54.83 -28.94 10.41
CA SER A 4 -53.85 -28.00 10.96
C SER A 4 -53.18 -28.15 12.34
N PRO A 5 -51.96 -27.59 12.49
CA PRO A 5 -51.22 -27.49 13.76
C PRO A 5 -51.67 -26.27 14.60
N ARG A 6 -51.62 -26.44 15.93
CA ARG A 6 -51.92 -25.40 16.92
C ARG A 6 -50.68 -24.57 17.28
N THR A 7 -50.90 -23.27 17.36
CA THR A 7 -50.00 -22.21 17.81
C THR A 7 -50.14 -21.87 19.30
N PHE A 8 -49.09 -21.20 19.82
CA PHE A 8 -48.97 -20.33 21.01
C PHE A 8 -48.66 -20.95 22.38
N PRO A 9 -48.08 -20.20 23.37
CA PRO A 9 -47.46 -18.86 23.31
C PRO A 9 -46.09 -18.72 24.04
N VAL A 10 -45.44 -17.59 23.75
CA VAL A 10 -44.32 -16.98 24.50
C VAL A 10 -44.78 -16.53 25.89
N ARG A 11 -43.98 -16.85 26.92
CA ARG A 11 -44.14 -16.33 28.29
C ARG A 11 -42.91 -15.49 28.65
N CYS A 12 -43.11 -14.19 28.86
CA CYS A 12 -42.21 -13.33 29.61
C CYS A 12 -42.48 -13.50 31.11
N SER A 13 -41.43 -13.46 31.94
CA SER A 13 -41.46 -12.96 33.33
C SER A 13 -40.03 -12.67 33.83
N PRO A 14 -39.87 -11.78 34.84
CA PRO A 14 -38.74 -10.83 34.92
C PRO A 14 -37.87 -10.98 36.19
N SER A 15 -36.97 -10.00 36.39
CA SER A 15 -36.17 -9.67 37.61
C SER A 15 -34.72 -10.23 37.62
N ALA A 16 -33.68 -9.55 38.11
CA ALA A 16 -33.30 -8.14 38.29
C ALA A 16 -31.80 -8.09 38.66
N ALA A 17 -31.21 -6.90 38.46
CA ALA A 17 -30.12 -6.28 39.25
C ALA A 17 -28.65 -6.30 38.75
N ALA A 18 -28.17 -5.05 38.52
CA ALA A 18 -26.83 -4.46 38.75
C ALA A 18 -25.67 -4.91 37.82
N ALA A 19 -24.77 -4.04 37.31
CA ALA A 19 -24.40 -2.67 37.68
C ALA A 19 -23.71 -1.92 36.50
N ALA A 20 -23.89 -0.59 36.53
CA ALA A 20 -22.93 0.48 36.16
C ALA A 20 -22.30 0.54 34.75
N HIS A 21 -22.97 1.27 33.85
CA HIS A 21 -22.29 2.11 32.84
C HIS A 21 -22.30 3.57 33.34
N PHE A 22 -21.12 4.16 33.50
CA PHE A 22 -20.95 5.60 33.70
C PHE A 22 -20.83 6.26 32.32
N ALA A 23 -21.89 6.97 31.91
CA ALA A 23 -21.85 7.96 30.86
C ALA A 23 -22.22 9.30 31.49
N PHE A 24 -21.31 10.28 31.41
CA PHE A 24 -21.64 11.66 31.73
C PHE A 24 -21.62 12.50 30.45
N SER A 25 -22.72 13.22 30.30
CA SER A 25 -23.17 14.00 29.16
C SER A 25 -22.72 15.46 29.27
N CYS A 26 -22.75 16.20 28.15
CA CYS A 26 -23.21 17.60 28.06
C CYS A 26 -23.27 17.97 26.55
N PHE A 27 -24.45 18.00 25.91
CA PHE A 27 -25.34 19.16 25.68
C PHE A 27 -24.61 20.43 25.21
N VAL A 28 -24.97 21.06 24.08
CA VAL A 28 -26.05 22.07 23.91
C VAL A 28 -26.32 22.22 22.39
N GLN A 29 -27.50 21.83 21.89
CA GLN A 29 -28.72 22.63 21.61
C GLN A 29 -28.79 23.26 20.21
N SER A 30 -29.77 22.78 19.46
CA SER A 30 -30.22 23.24 18.15
C SER A 30 -30.96 24.57 18.25
N ARG A 31 -30.74 25.45 17.26
CA ARG A 31 -31.71 26.47 16.87
C ARG A 31 -32.03 26.30 15.39
N MET A 32 -33.30 26.03 15.13
CA MET A 32 -33.94 26.22 13.82
C MET A 32 -34.11 27.71 13.60
N ASP A 33 -33.82 28.20 12.38
CA ASP A 33 -34.47 29.40 11.87
C ASP A 33 -34.62 29.33 10.33
N VAL A 34 -35.89 29.30 9.93
CA VAL A 34 -36.58 30.07 8.87
C VAL A 34 -35.95 30.17 7.47
N LYS A 35 -36.70 29.61 6.49
CA LYS A 35 -36.60 29.88 5.04
C LYS A 35 -36.94 31.33 4.69
N PRO A 36 -36.33 31.88 3.64
CA PRO A 36 -37.00 32.83 2.75
C PRO A 36 -37.23 32.25 1.34
N CYS A 37 -38.49 32.27 0.89
CA CYS A 37 -38.87 32.48 -0.53
C CYS A 37 -38.60 33.98 -0.85
N ALA A 38 -38.31 34.48 -2.04
CA ALA A 38 -38.32 33.99 -3.42
C ALA A 38 -37.41 34.94 -4.24
N LEU A 39 -37.04 34.57 -5.47
CA LEU A 39 -37.22 35.38 -6.70
C LEU A 39 -36.52 34.72 -7.90
N SER A 40 -37.31 34.53 -8.94
CA SER A 40 -37.00 34.03 -10.27
C SER A 40 -36.18 35.03 -11.10
N GLY A 41 -35.19 34.54 -11.85
CA GLY A 41 -34.45 35.31 -12.85
C GLY A 41 -33.40 34.47 -13.60
N ASP A 42 -33.78 34.04 -14.80
CA ASP A 42 -33.01 33.59 -15.97
C ASP A 42 -31.59 32.97 -15.88
N GLY A 43 -31.53 31.71 -16.37
CA GLY A 43 -30.73 31.38 -17.55
C GLY A 43 -29.20 31.43 -17.46
N SER A 44 -28.57 30.39 -16.90
CA SER A 44 -27.26 29.93 -17.38
C SER A 44 -26.97 28.48 -16.94
N ALA A 45 -26.40 27.71 -17.86
CA ALA A 45 -26.21 26.27 -17.81
C ALA A 45 -25.36 25.78 -16.63
N PRO A 46 -25.55 24.52 -16.15
CA PRO A 46 -24.84 24.03 -14.98
C PRO A 46 -23.35 23.83 -15.28
N LEU A 47 -22.53 24.63 -14.60
CA LEU A 47 -21.08 24.42 -14.47
C LEU A 47 -20.82 22.99 -13.95
N THR A 48 -20.33 22.14 -14.84
CA THR A 48 -19.91 20.79 -14.48
C THR A 48 -18.72 20.87 -13.54
N SER A 49 -18.95 20.55 -12.27
CA SER A 49 -17.93 20.43 -11.22
C SER A 49 -17.04 19.20 -11.48
N ALA A 50 -16.11 19.37 -12.41
CA ALA A 50 -15.03 18.43 -12.67
C ALA A 50 -13.73 19.22 -12.85
N ALA A 51 -13.34 20.00 -11.83
CA ALA A 51 -11.99 20.52 -11.71
C ALA A 51 -11.01 19.35 -11.52
N ARG A 52 -10.63 18.74 -12.65
CA ARG A 52 -9.50 17.81 -12.75
C ARG A 52 -8.25 18.63 -12.40
N ALA A 53 -7.30 18.00 -11.70
CA ALA A 53 -5.99 18.61 -11.55
C ALA A 53 -5.46 18.92 -12.96
N PRO A 54 -4.91 20.12 -13.20
CA PRO A 54 -4.39 20.48 -14.51
C PRO A 54 -3.38 19.43 -14.97
N PRO A 55 -3.21 19.23 -16.29
CA PRO A 55 -2.10 18.45 -16.83
C PRO A 55 -0.81 18.92 -16.14
N ARG A 56 0.01 17.98 -15.69
CA ARG A 56 1.29 18.35 -15.10
C ARG A 56 2.20 18.77 -16.25
N HIS A 57 2.19 20.05 -16.59
CA HIS A 57 3.24 20.64 -17.39
C HIS A 57 4.48 20.74 -16.51
N VAL A 58 5.60 20.22 -17.00
CA VAL A 58 6.90 20.35 -16.36
C VAL A 58 7.21 21.85 -16.35
N HIS A 59 6.96 22.54 -15.23
CA HIS A 59 7.31 23.95 -15.11
C HIS A 59 8.83 24.09 -15.06
N VAL A 60 9.38 24.79 -16.04
CA VAL A 60 10.79 25.16 -16.14
C VAL A 60 10.99 26.43 -15.33
N SER A 61 11.74 26.34 -14.23
CA SER A 61 12.30 27.50 -13.55
C SER A 61 13.66 27.11 -12.96
N GLY A 62 14.72 27.77 -13.43
CA GLY A 62 16.09 27.63 -12.93
C GLY A 62 17.09 27.32 -14.04
N GLU A 63 17.71 28.38 -14.58
CA GLU A 63 19.08 28.31 -15.08
C GLU A 63 20.00 28.10 -13.86
N ASP A 64 21.05 27.31 -14.03
CA ASP A 64 22.06 26.88 -13.03
C ASP A 64 21.70 25.64 -12.16
N GLY A 65 22.18 24.47 -12.61
CA GLY A 65 22.28 23.25 -11.80
C GLY A 65 22.13 21.95 -12.60
N ASP A 66 23.25 21.36 -13.01
CA ASP A 66 23.45 20.02 -13.61
C ASP A 66 22.52 19.57 -14.75
N ALA A 67 23.13 19.41 -15.92
CA ALA A 67 22.55 18.86 -17.16
C ALA A 67 22.09 17.37 -17.07
N ALA A 68 21.91 16.81 -15.87
CA ALA A 68 21.59 15.40 -15.64
C ALA A 68 20.08 15.06 -15.56
N ALA A 69 19.17 16.04 -15.59
CA ALA A 69 17.77 15.82 -15.19
C ALA A 69 16.70 16.41 -16.11
N LYS A 70 16.80 16.19 -17.43
CA LYS A 70 15.66 16.40 -18.34
C LYS A 70 15.53 15.20 -19.28
N GLY A 71 14.49 14.39 -19.09
CA GLY A 71 14.14 13.30 -20.00
C GLY A 71 15.14 12.13 -20.13
N GLY A 72 16.28 12.11 -19.42
CA GLY A 72 17.32 11.08 -19.52
C GLY A 72 16.93 9.68 -19.02
N PRO A 73 17.75 8.64 -19.26
CA PRO A 73 17.54 7.30 -18.68
C PRO A 73 17.47 7.39 -17.14
N VAL A 74 16.86 6.40 -16.49
CA VAL A 74 16.79 6.35 -15.02
C VAL A 74 18.16 5.95 -14.49
N SER A 75 18.81 6.83 -13.72
CA SER A 75 20.11 6.52 -13.15
C SER A 75 19.98 5.54 -11.96
N PRO A 76 21.02 4.75 -11.64
CA PRO A 76 21.00 3.91 -10.44
C PRO A 76 20.81 4.71 -9.14
N GLN A 77 21.24 5.97 -9.10
CA GLN A 77 21.02 6.85 -7.95
C GLN A 77 19.54 7.28 -7.86
N GLU A 78 18.92 7.62 -8.99
CA GLU A 78 17.50 7.95 -9.04
C GLU A 78 16.66 6.76 -8.60
N TRP A 79 16.93 5.56 -9.13
CA TRP A 79 16.21 4.33 -8.78
C TRP A 79 16.27 4.01 -7.29
N ARG A 80 17.48 4.05 -6.70
CA ARG A 80 17.65 3.89 -5.25
C ARG A 80 16.94 5.00 -4.45
N GLY A 81 16.93 6.22 -4.97
CA GLY A 81 16.21 7.34 -4.37
C GLY A 81 14.71 7.06 -4.17
N TRP A 82 14.09 6.28 -5.07
CA TRP A 82 12.69 5.88 -4.96
C TRP A 82 12.40 4.77 -3.95
N GLY A 83 13.44 4.23 -3.28
CA GLY A 83 13.34 3.18 -2.26
C GLY A 83 13.69 1.78 -2.76
N CYS A 84 14.12 1.63 -4.01
CA CYS A 84 14.47 0.35 -4.60
C CYS A 84 15.89 -0.09 -4.20
N ALA A 85 16.05 -1.37 -3.87
CA ALA A 85 17.36 -1.97 -3.54
C ALA A 85 18.05 -2.64 -4.73
N SER A 86 17.26 -3.07 -5.72
CA SER A 86 17.73 -3.71 -6.96
C SER A 86 18.46 -2.73 -7.90
N PRO A 87 19.19 -3.23 -8.91
CA PRO A 87 19.53 -2.44 -10.08
C PRO A 87 18.26 -2.00 -10.84
N VAL A 88 18.41 -1.02 -11.75
CA VAL A 88 17.29 -0.61 -12.61
C VAL A 88 16.88 -1.78 -13.51
N PRO A 89 15.63 -2.25 -13.49
CA PRO A 89 15.24 -3.41 -14.29
C PRO A 89 15.41 -3.18 -15.78
N ALA A 90 15.93 -4.18 -16.50
CA ALA A 90 16.21 -4.04 -17.94
C ALA A 90 14.93 -3.74 -18.73
N VAL A 91 13.84 -4.43 -18.41
CA VAL A 91 12.53 -4.24 -19.05
C VAL A 91 11.92 -2.86 -18.74
N VAL A 92 12.19 -2.30 -17.55
CA VAL A 92 11.76 -0.92 -17.22
C VAL A 92 12.52 0.08 -18.10
N THR A 93 13.82 -0.14 -18.29
CA THR A 93 14.68 0.71 -19.15
C THR A 93 14.19 0.68 -20.60
N GLU A 94 13.95 -0.51 -21.15
CA GLU A 94 13.40 -0.69 -22.51
C GLU A 94 12.05 0.04 -22.69
N VAL A 95 11.14 -0.08 -21.72
CA VAL A 95 9.84 0.61 -21.80
C VAL A 95 9.99 2.13 -21.71
N ILE A 96 10.96 2.63 -20.94
CA ILE A 96 11.25 4.07 -20.88
C ILE A 96 11.79 4.57 -22.21
N GLU A 97 12.69 3.83 -22.86
CA GLU A 97 13.19 4.15 -24.20
C GLU A 97 12.05 4.14 -25.24
N ASP A 98 11.19 3.12 -25.21
CA ASP A 98 10.00 3.01 -26.05
C ASP A 98 9.05 4.23 -25.91
N LEU A 99 8.94 4.79 -24.70
CA LEU A 99 8.11 5.97 -24.42
C LEU A 99 8.75 7.27 -24.91
N LYS A 100 10.08 7.36 -24.91
CA LYS A 100 10.82 8.52 -25.45
C LYS A 100 10.81 8.55 -26.96
N LEU A 101 10.98 7.40 -27.61
CA LEU A 101 10.79 7.31 -29.06
C LEU A 101 9.40 7.80 -29.46
N LEU A 102 8.38 7.50 -28.65
CA LEU A 102 7.03 8.02 -28.88
C LEU A 102 6.93 9.55 -28.69
N GLU A 103 7.71 10.12 -27.76
CA GLU A 103 7.84 11.57 -27.54
C GLU A 103 8.46 12.25 -28.77
N GLU A 104 9.54 11.67 -29.29
CA GLU A 104 10.24 12.11 -30.51
C GLU A 104 9.35 11.99 -31.76
N ASP A 105 8.69 10.84 -31.96
CA ASP A 105 7.77 10.59 -33.08
C ASP A 105 6.59 11.57 -33.13
N MET A 106 6.22 12.14 -31.99
CA MET A 106 5.10 13.07 -31.86
C MET A 106 5.53 14.53 -31.80
N ASP A 107 6.82 14.80 -31.77
CA ASP A 107 7.40 16.14 -31.61
C ASP A 107 6.73 16.96 -30.48
N ALA A 108 6.44 16.29 -29.36
CA ALA A 108 5.74 16.89 -28.24
C ALA A 108 6.10 16.18 -26.93
N PRO A 109 6.17 16.91 -25.80
CA PRO A 109 6.53 16.29 -24.53
C PRO A 109 5.43 15.35 -24.00
N LEU A 110 5.85 14.26 -23.35
CA LEU A 110 4.93 13.31 -22.74
C LEU A 110 4.06 14.00 -21.67
N SER A 111 2.74 13.87 -21.80
CA SER A 111 1.79 14.42 -20.85
C SER A 111 1.32 13.38 -19.84
N PHE A 112 1.54 13.66 -18.55
CA PHE A 112 1.08 12.82 -17.44
C PHE A 112 0.04 13.54 -16.57
N GLY A 113 -0.94 12.80 -16.07
CA GLY A 113 -2.03 13.37 -15.28
C GLY A 113 -3.04 12.37 -14.72
N GLY A 114 -4.14 12.91 -14.20
CA GLY A 114 -5.27 12.11 -13.69
C GLY A 114 -4.95 11.25 -12.46
N LYS A 115 -5.86 10.32 -12.14
CA LYS A 115 -5.69 9.38 -11.01
C LYS A 115 -4.55 8.40 -11.31
N GLY A 116 -3.43 8.59 -10.62
CA GLY A 116 -2.28 7.67 -10.66
C GLY A 116 -1.13 8.10 -11.58
N GLY A 117 -1.14 9.31 -12.13
CA GLY A 117 -0.04 9.83 -12.96
C GLY A 117 0.08 9.08 -14.29
N LYS A 118 -1.03 8.87 -14.97
CA LYS A 118 -1.08 8.11 -16.23
C LYS A 118 -0.77 9.02 -17.42
N LEU A 119 -0.30 8.44 -18.52
CA LEU A 119 -0.26 9.12 -19.82
C LEU A 119 -1.64 9.71 -20.18
N GLN A 120 -1.63 10.88 -20.80
CA GLN A 120 -2.82 11.63 -21.22
C GLN A 120 -2.86 11.79 -22.74
N GLY A 121 -4.03 12.21 -23.25
CA GLY A 121 -4.20 12.59 -24.65
C GLY A 121 -3.86 11.49 -25.66
N GLU A 122 -3.31 11.91 -26.80
CA GLU A 122 -2.93 11.02 -27.91
C GLU A 122 -1.82 10.05 -27.55
N PHE A 123 -0.86 10.46 -26.70
CA PHE A 123 0.20 9.59 -26.18
C PHE A 123 -0.38 8.34 -25.54
N LYS A 124 -1.40 8.51 -24.69
CA LYS A 124 -2.09 7.38 -24.05
C LYS A 124 -2.68 6.42 -25.09
N VAL A 125 -3.30 6.94 -26.15
CA VAL A 125 -3.97 6.10 -27.16
C VAL A 125 -2.96 5.30 -27.96
N LYS A 126 -1.90 5.96 -28.47
CA LYS A 126 -0.85 5.31 -29.26
C LYS A 126 -0.09 4.28 -28.43
N GLU A 127 0.31 4.66 -27.21
CA GLU A 127 0.99 3.75 -26.30
C GLU A 127 0.08 2.56 -25.95
N ASP A 128 -1.19 2.80 -25.57
CA ASP A 128 -2.12 1.72 -25.19
C ASP A 128 -2.29 0.71 -26.34
N LYS A 129 -2.24 1.18 -27.60
CA LYS A 129 -2.28 0.34 -28.81
C LYS A 129 -0.98 -0.46 -28.96
N LYS A 130 0.19 0.18 -28.87
CA LYS A 130 1.52 -0.47 -28.95
C LYS A 130 1.68 -1.52 -27.85
N HIS A 131 1.34 -1.17 -26.61
CA HIS A 131 1.40 -2.09 -25.48
C HIS A 131 0.47 -3.29 -25.65
N ARG A 132 -0.77 -3.11 -26.10
CA ARG A 132 -1.68 -4.25 -26.34
C ARG A 132 -1.12 -5.21 -27.40
N ALA A 133 -0.58 -4.68 -28.49
CA ALA A 133 0.02 -5.50 -29.54
C ALA A 133 1.24 -6.27 -29.02
N LYS A 134 2.18 -5.60 -28.33
CA LYS A 134 3.35 -6.24 -27.72
C LYS A 134 2.94 -7.29 -26.69
N TYR A 135 2.00 -6.96 -25.79
CA TYR A 135 1.48 -7.89 -24.79
C TYR A 135 0.82 -9.13 -25.41
N GLN A 136 0.10 -8.99 -26.53
CA GLN A 136 -0.49 -10.12 -27.26
C GLN A 136 0.57 -10.99 -27.94
N ALA A 137 1.64 -10.38 -28.46
CA ALA A 137 2.75 -11.09 -29.10
C ALA A 137 3.62 -11.88 -28.12
N LEU A 138 3.65 -11.50 -26.84
CA LEU A 138 4.31 -12.29 -25.81
C LEU A 138 3.58 -13.63 -25.66
N GLY A 139 4.28 -14.75 -25.86
CA GLY A 139 3.72 -16.10 -25.67
C GLY A 139 3.78 -16.58 -24.21
N ASP A 140 4.70 -16.01 -23.42
CA ASP A 140 5.04 -16.46 -22.08
C ASP A 140 4.36 -15.61 -21.00
N SER A 141 3.78 -16.25 -19.98
CA SER A 141 3.02 -15.59 -18.90
C SER A 141 3.92 -14.76 -17.99
N GLU A 142 5.15 -15.20 -17.76
CA GLU A 142 6.13 -14.49 -16.94
C GLU A 142 6.59 -13.19 -17.64
N LYS A 143 6.95 -13.27 -18.93
CA LYS A 143 7.26 -12.10 -19.74
C LYS A 143 6.09 -11.11 -19.81
N LYS A 144 4.85 -11.59 -19.88
CA LYS A 144 3.65 -10.73 -19.81
C LYS A 144 3.56 -9.98 -18.49
N LEU A 145 3.79 -10.66 -17.37
CA LEU A 145 3.76 -10.05 -16.05
C LEU A 145 4.86 -8.98 -15.94
N GLN A 146 6.09 -9.32 -16.32
CA GLN A 146 7.24 -8.40 -16.29
C GLN A 146 7.01 -7.17 -17.16
N PHE A 147 6.54 -7.37 -18.39
CA PHE A 147 6.24 -6.26 -19.30
C PHE A 147 5.11 -5.36 -18.75
N PHE A 148 4.06 -5.96 -18.18
CA PHE A 148 2.99 -5.19 -17.53
C PHE A 148 3.51 -4.36 -16.35
N ALA A 149 4.32 -4.97 -15.47
CA ALA A 149 4.90 -4.31 -14.31
C ALA A 149 5.82 -3.16 -14.75
N ALA A 150 6.73 -3.43 -15.69
CA ALA A 150 7.65 -2.46 -16.26
C ALA A 150 6.93 -1.23 -16.82
N ARG A 151 5.84 -1.42 -17.58
CA ARG A 151 5.03 -0.30 -18.05
C ARG A 151 4.44 0.54 -16.93
N GLN A 152 3.89 -0.09 -15.90
CA GLN A 152 3.32 0.68 -14.78
C GLN A 152 4.40 1.51 -14.08
N ILE A 153 5.59 0.93 -13.89
CA ILE A 153 6.73 1.58 -13.23
C ILE A 153 7.27 2.73 -14.11
N ALA A 154 7.55 2.48 -15.38
CA ALA A 154 8.06 3.45 -16.33
C ALA A 154 7.18 4.71 -16.44
N CYS A 155 5.87 4.52 -16.65
CA CYS A 155 4.92 5.64 -16.71
C CYS A 155 4.91 6.46 -15.40
N ARG A 156 5.08 5.81 -14.26
CA ARG A 156 5.08 6.47 -12.96
C ARG A 156 6.37 7.23 -12.69
N LEU A 157 7.52 6.66 -13.02
CA LEU A 157 8.81 7.32 -12.90
C LEU A 157 8.82 8.61 -13.73
N LEU A 158 8.51 8.50 -15.02
CA LEU A 158 8.48 9.64 -15.94
C LEU A 158 7.44 10.70 -15.52
N GLY A 159 6.24 10.28 -15.11
CA GLY A 159 5.19 11.20 -14.65
C GLY A 159 5.37 11.79 -13.25
N SER A 160 6.42 11.38 -12.53
CA SER A 160 6.71 11.83 -11.15
C SER A 160 8.05 12.54 -11.00
N ARG A 161 8.96 12.37 -11.97
CA ARG A 161 10.27 13.02 -12.00
C ARG A 161 10.12 14.54 -11.88
N ASN A 162 11.00 15.17 -11.11
CA ASN A 162 11.01 16.61 -10.81
C ASN A 162 9.74 17.15 -10.11
N TYR A 163 8.83 16.28 -9.67
CA TYR A 163 7.58 16.69 -9.02
C TYR A 163 7.41 16.05 -7.64
N LEU A 164 7.69 14.75 -7.50
CA LEU A 164 7.60 14.06 -6.21
C LEU A 164 8.95 14.05 -5.50
N CYS A 165 8.90 14.20 -4.18
CA CYS A 165 10.00 13.83 -3.30
C CYS A 165 10.25 12.31 -3.42
N GLN A 166 11.51 11.92 -3.67
CA GLN A 166 11.85 10.51 -3.87
C GLN A 166 11.68 9.66 -2.60
N LYS A 167 11.77 10.28 -1.42
CA LYS A 167 11.58 9.60 -0.12
C LYS A 167 10.10 9.38 0.20
N CYS A 168 9.30 10.44 0.29
CA CYS A 168 7.89 10.33 0.73
C CYS A 168 6.88 10.16 -0.40
N TRP A 169 7.29 10.27 -1.66
CA TRP A 169 6.42 10.25 -2.84
C TRP A 169 5.29 11.28 -2.82
N LEU A 170 5.40 12.32 -1.99
CA LEU A 170 4.52 13.48 -2.03
C LEU A 170 5.12 14.54 -2.95
N PRO A 171 4.30 15.43 -3.53
CA PRO A 171 4.79 16.58 -4.26
C PRO A 171 5.78 17.37 -3.40
N MET A 172 6.81 17.97 -4.01
CA MET A 172 7.88 18.66 -3.26
C MET A 172 7.33 19.73 -2.30
N GLU A 173 6.29 20.46 -2.72
CA GLU A 173 5.51 21.43 -1.91
C GLU A 173 4.83 20.84 -0.66
N ASP A 174 4.58 19.53 -0.66
CA ASP A 174 3.88 18.80 0.40
C ASP A 174 4.80 17.80 1.11
N CYS A 175 6.10 17.90 0.88
CA CYS A 175 7.07 16.96 1.41
C CYS A 175 6.94 16.87 2.94
N MET A 176 6.80 15.64 3.45
CA MET A 176 6.62 15.38 4.88
C MET A 176 7.89 14.86 5.57
N CYS A 177 8.99 14.70 4.84
CA CYS A 177 10.16 13.98 5.33
C CYS A 177 10.80 14.57 6.58
N SER A 178 10.75 15.89 6.78
CA SER A 178 11.29 16.53 7.99
C SER A 178 10.48 16.23 9.26
N LYS A 179 9.26 15.71 9.13
CA LYS A 179 8.37 15.36 10.23
C LYS A 179 8.39 13.86 10.56
N VAL A 180 9.02 13.04 9.73
CA VAL A 180 9.13 11.60 9.96
C VAL A 180 10.46 11.33 10.65
N LEU A 181 10.41 10.86 11.89
CA LEU A 181 11.59 10.57 12.71
C LEU A 181 12.08 9.14 12.43
N PRO A 182 13.31 8.95 11.90
CA PRO A 182 13.85 7.62 11.69
C PRO A 182 13.98 6.85 13.01
N CYS A 183 13.76 5.54 12.97
CA CYS A 183 13.98 4.65 14.10
C CYS A 183 14.56 3.31 13.61
N SER A 184 15.32 2.62 14.46
CA SER A 184 15.87 1.31 14.08
C SER A 184 14.83 0.22 14.36
N LEU A 185 14.62 -0.66 13.38
CA LEU A 185 13.88 -1.91 13.60
C LEU A 185 14.73 -2.88 14.42
N TRP A 186 14.09 -3.72 15.23
CA TRP A 186 14.79 -4.85 15.86
C TRP A 186 15.53 -5.68 14.79
N HIS A 187 16.85 -5.84 14.97
CA HIS A 187 17.73 -6.46 13.98
C HIS A 187 17.42 -7.94 13.68
N GLY A 188 16.61 -8.60 14.53
CA GLY A 188 16.14 -9.95 14.30
C GLY A 188 14.96 -10.04 13.34
N MET A 189 14.50 -8.91 12.79
CA MET A 189 13.33 -8.85 11.92
C MET A 189 13.63 -8.04 10.65
N ARG A 190 12.99 -8.45 9.54
CA ARG A 190 12.97 -7.72 8.28
C ARG A 190 11.57 -7.74 7.68
N PHE A 191 11.13 -6.58 7.20
CA PHE A 191 9.93 -6.43 6.41
C PHE A 191 10.23 -6.50 4.91
N TRP A 192 9.44 -7.27 4.17
CA TRP A 192 9.41 -7.28 2.72
C TRP A 192 8.09 -6.67 2.25
N VAL A 193 8.14 -5.44 1.76
CA VAL A 193 6.96 -4.76 1.22
C VAL A 193 6.79 -5.22 -0.23
N TYR A 194 6.04 -6.30 -0.40
CA TYR A 194 5.76 -6.88 -1.72
C TYR A 194 4.66 -6.06 -2.40
N MET A 195 5.06 -5.07 -3.19
CA MET A 195 4.21 -4.00 -3.69
C MET A 195 3.72 -4.27 -5.11
N HIS A 196 2.43 -4.07 -5.34
CA HIS A 196 1.88 -4.10 -6.69
C HIS A 196 2.39 -2.89 -7.51
N PRO A 197 2.80 -3.04 -8.78
CA PRO A 197 3.43 -1.95 -9.56
C PRO A 197 2.46 -0.78 -9.86
N LYS A 198 1.14 -1.00 -9.78
CA LYS A 198 0.14 0.09 -9.80
C LYS A 198 0.12 0.93 -8.52
N ASP A 199 0.73 0.48 -7.44
CA ASP A 199 0.79 1.17 -6.16
C ASP A 199 2.14 1.85 -5.89
N PHE A 200 3.16 1.55 -6.71
CA PHE A 200 4.42 2.29 -6.77
C PHE A 200 4.18 3.79 -6.99
N LEU A 201 4.96 4.63 -6.30
CA LEU A 201 4.86 6.11 -6.31
C LEU A 201 3.45 6.68 -6.04
N ARG A 202 2.53 5.89 -5.45
CA ARG A 202 1.26 6.45 -4.99
C ARG A 202 1.46 7.24 -3.71
N GLN A 203 1.02 8.50 -3.76
CA GLN A 203 1.11 9.45 -2.64
C GLN A 203 0.49 8.92 -1.34
N ASN A 204 -0.56 8.11 -1.41
CA ASN A 204 -1.24 7.55 -0.24
C ASN A 204 -0.86 6.08 0.05
N ASN A 205 0.16 5.55 -0.61
CA ASN A 205 0.73 4.26 -0.26
C ASN A 205 1.36 4.37 1.13
N THR A 206 1.00 3.48 2.06
CA THR A 206 1.49 3.49 3.44
C THR A 206 2.68 2.56 3.65
N GLY A 207 2.89 1.57 2.78
CA GLY A 207 4.03 0.65 2.87
C GLY A 207 5.37 1.39 2.83
N LYS A 208 5.42 2.52 2.12
CA LYS A 208 6.61 3.39 2.08
C LYS A 208 7.09 3.92 3.41
N LEU A 209 6.19 4.06 4.39
CA LEU A 209 6.57 4.53 5.72
C LEU A 209 7.56 3.58 6.39
N LEU A 210 7.46 2.28 6.10
CA LEU A 210 8.30 1.27 6.74
C LEU A 210 9.78 1.48 6.42
N TRP A 211 10.14 1.67 5.15
CA TRP A 211 11.54 1.91 4.79
C TRP A 211 11.97 3.37 4.97
N GLN A 212 11.02 4.31 5.04
CA GLN A 212 11.32 5.68 5.44
C GLN A 212 11.74 5.77 6.91
N LEU A 213 11.12 4.96 7.78
CA LEU A 213 11.42 4.90 9.21
C LEU A 213 12.63 4.01 9.50
N PHE A 214 12.57 2.75 9.07
CA PHE A 214 13.52 1.71 9.43
C PHE A 214 14.73 1.61 8.50
N GLY A 215 14.67 2.26 7.34
CA GLY A 215 15.65 2.13 6.27
C GLY A 215 15.42 0.92 5.36
N VAL A 216 15.97 1.00 4.15
CA VAL A 216 15.73 0.04 3.05
C VAL A 216 16.25 -1.38 3.31
N GLN A 217 17.14 -1.55 4.30
CA GLN A 217 17.69 -2.85 4.70
C GLN A 217 16.79 -3.60 5.69
N ALA A 218 16.06 -2.85 6.54
CA ALA A 218 15.14 -3.41 7.52
C ALA A 218 13.72 -3.54 6.96
N ALA A 219 13.33 -2.65 6.05
CA ALA A 219 12.11 -2.76 5.27
C ALA A 219 12.45 -2.62 3.78
N THR A 220 12.43 -3.72 3.05
CA THR A 220 12.86 -3.77 1.64
C THR A 220 11.64 -3.76 0.72
N LEU A 221 11.65 -2.84 -0.25
CA LEU A 221 10.67 -2.82 -1.33
C LEU A 221 10.96 -3.96 -2.31
N CYS A 222 9.92 -4.74 -2.63
CA CYS A 222 9.95 -5.73 -3.69
C CYS A 222 8.74 -5.51 -4.62
N LEU A 223 8.96 -5.14 -5.88
CA LEU A 223 7.88 -4.88 -6.82
C LEU A 223 7.42 -6.18 -7.50
N PHE A 224 6.12 -6.46 -7.41
CA PHE A 224 5.48 -7.62 -8.04
C PHE A 224 5.67 -7.60 -9.56
N GLY A 225 6.28 -8.67 -10.09
CA GLY A 225 6.62 -8.79 -11.50
C GLY A 225 7.90 -8.09 -11.93
N VAL A 226 8.75 -7.65 -10.99
CA VAL A 226 10.12 -7.23 -11.28
C VAL A 226 11.06 -8.36 -10.86
N ALA A 227 11.73 -8.96 -11.84
CA ALA A 227 12.53 -10.17 -11.61
C ALA A 227 13.69 -9.91 -10.64
N GLU A 228 14.36 -8.77 -10.79
CA GLU A 228 15.51 -8.37 -9.97
C GLU A 228 15.14 -8.18 -8.49
N ASP A 229 13.96 -7.61 -8.22
CA ASP A 229 13.44 -7.46 -6.86
C ASP A 229 13.07 -8.82 -6.24
N GLU A 230 12.35 -9.64 -7.00
CA GLU A 230 11.89 -10.95 -6.53
C GLU A 230 13.06 -11.92 -6.33
N GLU A 231 14.10 -11.84 -7.17
CA GLU A 231 15.32 -12.63 -7.00
C GLU A 231 16.03 -12.28 -5.69
N ILE A 232 16.20 -10.99 -5.37
CA ILE A 232 16.80 -10.55 -4.09
C ILE A 232 15.99 -11.08 -2.90
N MET A 233 14.66 -10.96 -2.97
CA MET A 233 13.75 -11.45 -1.92
C MET A 233 13.85 -12.97 -1.73
N TRP A 234 13.72 -13.74 -2.82
CA TRP A 234 13.74 -15.21 -2.75
C TRP A 234 15.11 -15.78 -2.43
N ASN A 235 16.20 -15.12 -2.85
CA ASN A 235 17.55 -15.52 -2.42
C ASN A 235 17.74 -15.30 -0.91
N THR A 236 17.17 -14.23 -0.35
CA THR A 236 17.16 -14.06 1.11
C THR A 236 16.35 -15.15 1.80
N PHE A 237 15.18 -15.53 1.26
CA PHE A 237 14.33 -16.58 1.83
C PHE A 237 14.98 -17.97 1.76
N LYS A 238 15.71 -18.26 0.69
CA LYS A 238 16.49 -19.50 0.56
C LYS A 238 17.54 -19.62 1.66
N LEU A 239 18.27 -18.54 1.93
CA LEU A 239 19.31 -18.51 2.96
C LEU A 239 18.72 -18.62 4.38
N ALA A 240 17.64 -17.87 4.66
CA ALA A 240 17.00 -17.90 5.98
C ALA A 240 16.27 -19.21 6.29
N GLY A 241 15.76 -19.89 5.25
CA GLY A 241 14.97 -21.11 5.39
C GLY A 241 13.48 -20.85 5.67
N LYS A 242 12.64 -21.82 5.32
CA LYS A 242 11.17 -21.73 5.40
C LYS A 242 10.66 -21.35 6.80
N SER A 243 11.29 -21.88 7.85
CA SER A 243 10.89 -21.63 9.26
C SER A 243 11.10 -20.18 9.71
N ARG A 244 11.67 -19.32 8.86
CA ARG A 244 11.92 -17.89 9.13
C ARG A 244 11.18 -16.95 8.19
N VAL A 245 10.22 -17.43 7.41
CA VAL A 245 9.49 -16.63 6.43
C VAL A 245 7.99 -16.76 6.64
N TRP A 246 7.32 -15.61 6.87
CA TRP A 246 5.87 -15.55 7.03
C TRP A 246 5.25 -14.49 6.14
N CYS A 247 4.13 -14.81 5.53
CA CYS A 247 3.32 -13.87 4.77
C CYS A 247 2.17 -13.34 5.64
N LEU A 248 2.03 -12.01 5.71
CA LEU A 248 0.91 -11.37 6.39
C LEU A 248 -0.28 -11.36 5.42
N TYR A 249 -1.09 -12.40 5.49
CA TYR A 249 -2.23 -12.57 4.59
C TYR A 249 -3.35 -13.39 5.24
N PRO A 250 -4.61 -12.93 5.21
CA PRO A 250 -5.74 -13.70 5.75
C PRO A 250 -6.03 -14.88 4.81
N ASN A 251 -5.40 -16.03 5.06
CA ASN A 251 -5.58 -17.22 4.24
C ASN A 251 -6.65 -18.15 4.83
N LYS A 252 -7.92 -17.94 4.48
CA LYS A 252 -9.05 -18.76 4.94
C LYS A 252 -8.97 -20.26 4.60
N SER A 253 -8.07 -20.68 3.70
CA SER A 253 -7.94 -22.05 3.21
C SER A 253 -6.78 -22.86 3.80
N ALA A 254 -5.90 -22.22 4.58
CA ALA A 254 -4.86 -22.89 5.34
C ALA A 254 -5.08 -22.64 6.84
N LEU A 255 -4.45 -23.43 7.70
CA LEU A 255 -4.35 -23.18 9.14
C LEU A 255 -3.75 -21.79 9.34
N THR A 256 -4.58 -20.75 9.40
CA THR A 256 -4.09 -19.40 9.64
C THR A 256 -3.81 -19.31 11.13
N GLU A 257 -2.54 -19.38 11.48
CA GLU A 257 -2.10 -19.26 12.86
C GLU A 257 -2.07 -17.77 13.25
N SER A 258 -2.48 -17.47 14.48
CA SER A 258 -2.20 -16.15 15.08
C SER A 258 -0.69 -16.01 15.32
N VAL A 259 -0.22 -14.79 15.60
CA VAL A 259 1.18 -14.60 16.02
C VAL A 259 1.48 -15.44 17.27
N GLN A 260 0.54 -15.50 18.21
CA GLN A 260 0.69 -16.29 19.41
C GLN A 260 0.85 -17.78 19.09
N ASP A 261 0.00 -18.33 18.22
CA ASP A 261 0.08 -19.75 17.83
C ASP A 261 1.39 -20.07 17.10
N THR A 262 1.82 -19.16 16.22
CA THR A 262 3.03 -19.30 15.42
C THR A 262 4.29 -19.36 16.30
N PHE A 263 4.39 -18.46 17.28
CA PHE A 263 5.62 -18.28 18.07
C PHE A 263 5.58 -18.87 19.48
N SER A 264 4.44 -19.37 19.97
CA SER A 264 4.35 -20.04 21.28
C SER A 264 4.66 -21.55 21.23
N ARG A 265 4.78 -22.15 20.04
CA ARG A 265 5.08 -23.59 19.91
C ARG A 265 6.53 -23.88 20.35
N ALA A 266 6.71 -24.94 21.14
CA ALA A 266 8.00 -25.43 21.65
C ALA A 266 9.07 -25.69 20.55
N GLN A 267 8.67 -25.76 19.28
CA GLN A 267 9.54 -25.91 18.12
C GLN A 267 10.45 -24.68 17.90
N PHE A 268 10.00 -23.47 18.25
CA PHE A 268 10.85 -22.27 18.22
C PHE A 268 11.88 -22.27 19.36
N GLN A 269 11.58 -22.97 20.46
CA GLN A 269 12.43 -23.06 21.65
C GLN A 269 13.59 -24.05 21.49
N SER A 270 13.43 -25.13 20.70
CA SER A 270 14.51 -26.11 20.47
C SER A 270 15.60 -25.58 19.52
N GLU A 271 15.25 -24.73 18.55
CA GLU A 271 16.21 -24.06 17.65
C GLU A 271 17.03 -22.95 18.34
N ARG A 272 16.69 -22.61 19.59
CA ARG A 272 17.31 -21.57 20.42
C ARG A 272 18.62 -22.01 21.10
N ALA A 273 18.86 -23.31 21.28
CA ALA A 273 19.95 -23.81 22.11
C ALA A 273 21.38 -23.54 21.55
N SER A 274 21.51 -23.01 20.32
CA SER A 274 22.81 -22.71 19.69
C SER A 274 23.08 -21.21 19.49
N ILE A 275 22.47 -20.33 20.30
CA ILE A 275 22.58 -18.86 20.13
C ILE A 275 23.87 -18.34 20.76
N THR A 276 24.95 -18.39 19.99
CA THR A 276 26.07 -17.46 20.06
C THR A 276 26.48 -17.12 18.63
N GLU A 277 26.73 -15.84 18.36
CA GLU A 277 27.22 -15.23 17.10
C GLU A 277 26.21 -14.75 16.02
N LYS A 278 26.61 -13.63 15.40
CA LYS A 278 25.91 -12.80 14.41
C LYS A 278 25.85 -13.53 13.06
N ASN A 279 24.69 -14.04 12.66
CA ASN A 279 24.47 -14.55 11.30
C ASN A 279 23.18 -13.96 10.72
N GLU A 280 23.27 -13.35 9.52
CA GLU A 280 22.14 -12.84 8.74
C GLU A 280 21.07 -13.92 8.47
N ASP A 281 21.48 -15.20 8.50
CA ASP A 281 20.62 -16.39 8.40
C ASP A 281 19.59 -16.50 9.54
N ARG A 282 19.69 -15.66 10.59
CA ARG A 282 18.79 -15.70 11.75
C ARG A 282 17.63 -14.70 11.69
N ILE A 283 17.54 -13.87 10.66
CA ILE A 283 16.51 -12.82 10.57
C ILE A 283 15.13 -13.42 10.25
N LEU A 284 14.10 -12.99 10.99
CA LEU A 284 12.70 -13.28 10.72
C LEU A 284 12.21 -12.39 9.57
N ASN A 285 11.72 -13.00 8.50
CA ASN A 285 11.27 -12.31 7.29
C ASN A 285 9.75 -12.28 7.24
N PHE A 286 9.19 -11.07 7.22
CA PHE A 286 7.75 -10.86 7.14
C PHE A 286 7.37 -10.20 5.81
N VAL A 287 6.58 -10.91 5.01
CA VAL A 287 6.11 -10.43 3.70
C VAL A 287 4.77 -9.73 3.87
N LEU A 288 4.74 -8.43 3.54
CA LEU A 288 3.54 -7.62 3.54
C LEU A 288 3.09 -7.41 2.10
N ILE A 289 1.92 -7.95 1.74
CA ILE A 289 1.35 -7.77 0.41
C ILE A 289 0.73 -6.36 0.30
N ASP A 290 1.45 -5.46 -0.37
CA ASP A 290 1.06 -4.07 -0.57
C ASP A 290 0.39 -3.86 -1.93
N GLY A 291 -0.93 -4.02 -1.95
CA GLY A 291 -1.74 -3.82 -3.14
C GLY A 291 -3.21 -3.65 -2.80
N THR A 292 -4.05 -3.50 -3.82
CA THR A 292 -5.50 -3.63 -3.60
C THR A 292 -5.83 -5.08 -3.26
N TRP A 293 -6.88 -5.30 -2.48
CA TRP A 293 -7.41 -6.64 -2.19
C TRP A 293 -7.67 -7.52 -3.43
N SER A 294 -8.08 -6.90 -4.55
CA SER A 294 -8.24 -7.62 -5.82
C SER A 294 -6.92 -8.12 -6.39
N ASN A 295 -5.83 -7.38 -6.19
CA ASN A 295 -4.51 -7.71 -6.72
C ASN A 295 -3.75 -8.64 -5.76
N SER A 296 -3.98 -8.51 -4.45
CA SER A 296 -3.27 -9.27 -3.41
C SER A 296 -3.42 -10.78 -3.58
N ALA A 297 -4.56 -11.27 -4.07
CA ALA A 297 -4.76 -12.68 -4.34
C ALA A 297 -3.82 -13.21 -5.45
N ALA A 298 -3.55 -12.43 -6.50
CA ALA A 298 -2.61 -12.82 -7.55
C ALA A 298 -1.16 -12.79 -7.06
N MET A 299 -0.82 -11.78 -6.26
CA MET A 299 0.50 -11.66 -5.63
C MET A 299 0.75 -12.82 -4.67
N PHE A 300 -0.24 -13.17 -3.84
CA PHE A 300 -0.15 -14.30 -2.92
C PHE A 300 -0.01 -15.65 -3.64
N ARG A 301 -0.77 -15.87 -4.72
CA ARG A 301 -0.61 -17.09 -5.55
C ARG A 301 0.81 -17.22 -6.10
N ARG A 302 1.38 -16.13 -6.61
CA ARG A 302 2.78 -16.13 -7.07
C ARG A 302 3.76 -16.48 -5.95
N LEU A 303 3.57 -15.92 -4.75
CA LEU A 303 4.41 -16.27 -3.60
C LEU A 303 4.31 -17.77 -3.26
N LYS A 304 3.10 -18.35 -3.32
CA LYS A 304 2.90 -19.79 -3.12
C LYS A 304 3.57 -20.64 -4.19
N GLU A 305 3.43 -20.27 -5.46
CA GLU A 305 4.06 -20.95 -6.59
C GLU A 305 5.58 -20.95 -6.45
N GLN A 306 6.16 -19.82 -6.07
CA GLN A 306 7.60 -19.71 -5.82
C GLN A 306 8.04 -20.48 -4.56
N ALA A 307 7.24 -20.45 -3.48
CA ALA A 307 7.50 -21.26 -2.29
C ALA A 307 7.54 -22.77 -2.62
N LYS A 308 6.63 -23.24 -3.49
CA LYS A 308 6.62 -24.62 -3.99
C LYS A 308 7.89 -24.96 -4.76
N ILE A 309 8.37 -24.06 -5.60
CA ILE A 309 9.61 -24.25 -6.38
C ILE A 309 10.83 -24.30 -5.45
N VAL A 310 10.88 -23.39 -4.47
CA VAL A 310 12.07 -23.21 -3.62
C VAL A 310 12.15 -24.24 -2.48
N TRP A 311 11.02 -24.60 -1.88
CA TRP A 311 10.97 -25.49 -0.71
C TRP A 311 10.26 -26.83 -0.97
N GLY A 312 9.71 -27.06 -2.16
CA GLY A 312 9.03 -28.31 -2.50
C GLY A 312 7.64 -28.47 -1.90
N GLU A 313 7.11 -27.47 -1.19
CA GLU A 313 5.85 -27.55 -0.46
C GLU A 313 4.83 -26.49 -0.91
N ASP A 314 3.56 -26.87 -0.94
CA ASP A 314 2.46 -26.01 -1.42
C ASP A 314 1.97 -24.95 -0.42
N ASP A 315 2.59 -24.87 0.77
CA ASP A 315 2.14 -23.98 1.84
C ASP A 315 3.23 -23.00 2.29
N LEU A 316 3.00 -21.73 1.97
CA LEU A 316 3.76 -20.59 2.49
C LEU A 316 3.18 -20.22 3.86
N PRO A 317 3.97 -20.23 4.95
CA PRO A 317 3.46 -19.89 6.28
C PRO A 317 2.80 -18.52 6.28
N CYS A 318 1.58 -18.44 6.81
CA CYS A 318 0.79 -17.21 6.84
C CYS A 318 0.39 -16.86 8.26
N ILE A 319 0.47 -15.58 8.60
CA ILE A 319 -0.02 -15.03 9.86
C ILE A 319 -1.31 -14.25 9.60
N SER A 320 -2.34 -14.55 10.39
CA SER A 320 -3.53 -13.70 10.50
C SER A 320 -3.34 -12.72 11.64
N LEU A 321 -3.62 -11.44 11.39
CA LEU A 321 -3.56 -10.41 12.41
C LEU A 321 -4.97 -10.00 12.85
N ALA A 322 -5.14 -9.75 14.14
CA ALA A 322 -6.37 -9.19 14.69
C ALA A 322 -6.40 -7.67 14.41
N THR A 323 -6.69 -7.29 13.17
CA THR A 323 -6.61 -5.88 12.74
C THR A 323 -7.90 -5.11 12.99
N GLY A 324 -7.77 -3.90 13.54
CA GLY A 324 -8.81 -2.87 13.58
C GLY A 324 -8.72 -1.89 12.41
N ALA A 325 -9.61 -0.89 12.37
CA ALA A 325 -9.52 0.14 11.33
C ALA A 325 -8.29 1.04 11.49
N SER A 326 -7.53 1.15 10.40
CA SER A 326 -6.43 2.12 10.28
C SER A 326 -6.92 3.58 10.26
N ALA A 327 -6.13 4.50 10.80
CA ALA A 327 -6.34 5.96 10.69
C ALA A 327 -6.56 6.43 9.24
N MET A 328 -5.96 5.74 8.25
CA MET A 328 -6.13 6.02 6.83
C MET A 328 -7.53 5.75 6.28
N HIS A 329 -8.39 5.05 7.03
CA HIS A 329 -9.80 4.85 6.70
C HIS A 329 -10.53 6.19 6.50
N LYS A 330 -10.10 7.25 7.20
CA LYS A 330 -10.63 8.62 7.05
C LYS A 330 -10.43 9.19 5.63
N LEU A 331 -9.29 8.93 4.99
CA LEU A 331 -8.98 9.40 3.62
C LEU A 331 -9.43 8.44 2.53
N ARG A 332 -9.47 7.15 2.84
CA ARG A 332 -9.91 6.09 1.93
C ARG A 332 -10.78 5.12 2.72
N PRO A 333 -12.12 5.32 2.71
CA PRO A 333 -13.04 4.37 3.31
C PRO A 333 -12.76 2.99 2.74
N GLN A 334 -12.44 2.05 3.62
CA GLN A 334 -12.25 0.66 3.26
C GLN A 334 -13.63 -0.03 3.29
N PRO A 335 -13.89 -0.99 2.39
CA PRO A 335 -15.19 -1.67 2.34
C PRO A 335 -15.55 -2.44 3.60
N SER A 336 -14.57 -2.77 4.46
CA SER A 336 -14.79 -3.49 5.71
C SER A 336 -13.65 -3.24 6.70
N TRP A 337 -13.88 -3.54 7.99
CA TRP A 337 -12.97 -3.25 9.10
C TRP A 337 -11.76 -4.19 9.19
N ASP A 338 -11.86 -5.39 8.61
CA ASP A 338 -10.78 -6.37 8.38
C ASP A 338 -9.79 -5.95 7.27
N ARG A 339 -10.01 -4.78 6.65
CA ARG A 339 -9.19 -4.27 5.55
C ARG A 339 -8.26 -3.17 6.05
N THR A 340 -7.14 -3.59 6.62
CA THR A 340 -6.11 -2.66 7.10
C THR A 340 -5.18 -2.18 5.98
N CYS A 341 -4.43 -1.10 6.22
CA CYS A 341 -3.35 -0.67 5.32
C CYS A 341 -2.03 -1.34 5.69
N THR A 342 -1.06 -1.35 4.79
CA THR A 342 0.24 -2.03 4.97
C THR A 342 1.00 -1.56 6.21
N ALA A 343 0.97 -0.27 6.52
CA ALA A 343 1.61 0.24 7.74
C ALA A 343 0.90 -0.28 9.00
N ALA A 344 -0.44 -0.31 9.00
CA ALA A 344 -1.21 -0.82 10.12
C ALA A 344 -1.12 -2.35 10.28
N ALA A 345 -0.86 -3.09 9.20
CA ALA A 345 -0.49 -4.51 9.30
C ALA A 345 0.87 -4.70 10.00
N ALA A 346 1.87 -3.86 9.68
CA ALA A 346 3.17 -3.89 10.37
C ALA A 346 3.05 -3.53 11.86
N ILE A 347 2.25 -2.50 12.18
CA ILE A 347 1.91 -2.12 13.56
C ILE A 347 1.30 -3.30 14.32
N ALA A 348 0.25 -3.91 13.77
CA ALA A 348 -0.42 -5.03 14.41
C ALA A 348 0.52 -6.23 14.64
N LEU A 349 1.38 -6.56 13.66
CA LEU A 349 2.40 -7.60 13.84
C LEU A 349 3.34 -7.28 15.00
N MET A 350 3.91 -6.07 15.05
CA MET A 350 4.84 -5.68 16.10
C MET A 350 4.19 -5.70 17.49
N SER A 351 2.94 -5.23 17.59
CA SER A 351 2.17 -5.26 18.83
C SER A 351 1.84 -6.68 19.29
N GLU A 352 1.45 -7.57 18.36
CA GLU A 352 1.20 -8.98 18.68
C GLU A 352 2.50 -9.72 19.06
N LEU A 353 3.62 -9.45 18.37
CA LEU A 353 4.92 -10.02 18.71
C LEU A 353 5.37 -9.54 20.11
N GLN A 354 5.18 -8.27 20.44
CA GLN A 354 5.53 -7.71 21.76
C GLN A 354 4.84 -8.46 22.92
N ALA A 355 3.64 -9.00 22.69
CA ALA A 355 2.89 -9.78 23.69
C ALA A 355 3.43 -11.21 23.88
N VAL A 356 4.25 -11.71 22.96
CA VAL A 356 4.93 -12.99 23.09
C VAL A 356 6.14 -12.82 24.01
N PRO A 357 6.30 -13.64 25.07
CA PRO A 357 7.37 -13.49 26.05
C PRO A 357 8.78 -13.38 25.44
N ASP A 358 9.06 -14.14 24.38
CA ASP A 358 10.37 -14.17 23.71
C ASP A 358 10.72 -12.87 22.97
N PHE A 359 9.74 -12.04 22.60
CA PHE A 359 9.99 -10.76 21.92
C PHE A 359 9.75 -9.53 22.81
N SER A 360 9.19 -9.71 24.00
CA SER A 360 8.81 -8.63 24.93
C SER A 360 9.94 -7.66 25.30
N SER A 361 11.21 -8.09 25.20
CA SER A 361 12.38 -7.27 25.52
C SER A 361 12.91 -6.41 24.37
N TYR A 362 12.41 -6.58 23.14
CA TYR A 362 12.96 -5.90 21.95
C TYR A 362 12.32 -4.53 21.65
N GLY A 363 11.36 -4.08 22.46
CA GLY A 363 10.73 -2.76 22.32
C GLY A 363 9.97 -2.59 21.00
N LEU A 364 9.24 -3.63 20.58
CA LEU A 364 8.46 -3.63 19.34
C LEU A 364 7.24 -2.70 19.44
N ASP A 365 6.73 -2.46 20.64
CA ASP A 365 5.71 -1.44 20.95
C ASP A 365 6.14 -0.04 20.52
N LYS A 366 7.36 0.38 20.85
CA LYS A 366 7.89 1.71 20.47
C LYS A 366 8.12 1.80 18.96
N GLN A 367 8.51 0.70 18.33
CA GLN A 367 8.66 0.63 16.87
C GLN A 367 7.30 0.72 16.18
N ALA A 368 6.25 0.13 16.77
CA ALA A 368 4.87 0.26 16.30
C ALA A 368 4.35 1.70 16.45
N GLU A 369 4.57 2.34 17.61
CA GLU A 369 4.21 3.74 17.87
C GLU A 369 4.86 4.69 16.84
N ALA A 370 6.15 4.49 16.53
CA ALA A 370 6.83 5.28 15.50
C ALA A 370 6.19 5.15 14.09
N VAL A 371 5.67 3.97 13.75
CA VAL A 371 4.93 3.76 12.49
C VAL A 371 3.56 4.43 12.54
N GLU A 372 2.88 4.43 13.68
CA GLU A 372 1.61 5.15 13.89
C GLU A 372 1.80 6.67 13.74
N ASP A 373 2.84 7.24 14.35
CA ASP A 373 3.19 8.65 14.23
C ASP A 373 3.47 9.05 12.78
N ALA A 374 4.27 8.25 12.06
CA ALA A 374 4.53 8.50 10.64
C ALA A 374 3.26 8.39 9.78
N LEU A 375 2.33 7.51 10.14
CA LEU A 375 1.04 7.39 9.49
C LEU A 375 0.18 8.63 9.70
N GLN A 376 0.20 9.20 10.90
CA GLN A 376 -0.47 10.45 11.24
C GLN A 376 0.14 11.64 10.46
N VAL A 377 1.46 11.72 10.37
CA VAL A 377 2.17 12.73 9.55
C VAL A 377 1.75 12.63 8.07
N LEU A 378 1.67 11.42 7.51
CA LEU A 378 1.20 11.21 6.14
C LEU A 378 -0.27 11.62 5.96
N LEU A 379 -1.12 11.26 6.91
CA LEU A 379 -2.54 11.63 6.93
C LEU A 379 -2.71 13.15 6.92
N GLU A 380 -1.95 13.88 7.74
CA GLU A 380 -1.96 15.33 7.80
C GLU A 380 -1.51 15.97 6.48
N ALA A 381 -0.38 15.51 5.93
CA ALA A 381 0.16 16.04 4.67
C ALA A 381 -0.84 15.86 3.52
N LEU A 382 -1.44 14.67 3.41
CA LEU A 382 -2.46 14.37 2.40
C LEU A 382 -3.75 15.18 2.61
N THR A 383 -4.17 15.37 3.87
CA THR A 383 -5.36 16.16 4.22
C THR A 383 -5.16 17.63 3.87
N ALA A 384 -4.03 18.21 4.25
CA ALA A 384 -3.66 19.58 3.92
C ALA A 384 -3.61 19.80 2.40
N ARG A 385 -3.04 18.84 1.66
CA ARG A 385 -3.06 18.87 0.18
C ARG A 385 -4.48 18.86 -0.37
N ARG A 386 -5.36 18.00 0.13
CA ARG A 386 -6.76 17.93 -0.35
C ARG A 386 -7.48 19.25 -0.14
N LEU A 387 -7.32 19.85 1.03
CA LEU A 387 -7.90 21.16 1.36
C LEU A 387 -7.40 22.25 0.42
N ARG A 388 -6.09 22.36 0.20
CA ARG A 388 -5.50 23.32 -0.77
C ARG A 388 -6.04 23.14 -2.19
N MET A 389 -6.31 21.90 -2.59
CA MET A 389 -6.87 21.57 -3.90
C MET A 389 -8.41 21.72 -3.97
N GLY A 390 -9.07 22.29 -2.94
CA GLY A 390 -10.52 22.45 -2.89
C GLY A 390 -11.31 21.13 -2.81
N ARG A 391 -10.69 20.05 -2.32
CA ARG A 391 -11.31 18.72 -2.24
C ARG A 391 -11.77 18.42 -0.83
N SER A 392 -12.96 17.83 -0.69
CA SER A 392 -13.47 17.35 0.61
C SER A 392 -12.50 16.37 1.27
N ILE A 393 -12.35 16.49 2.59
CA ILE A 393 -11.60 15.58 3.47
C ILE A 393 -12.34 14.26 3.70
N THR A 394 -13.68 14.29 3.67
CA THR A 394 -14.52 13.09 3.72
C THR A 394 -14.84 12.62 2.31
N ARG A 395 -14.53 11.35 2.02
CA ARG A 395 -15.12 10.68 0.86
C ARG A 395 -16.55 10.30 1.25
N LYS A 396 -17.57 10.87 0.60
CA LYS A 396 -18.95 10.38 0.75
C LYS A 396 -18.92 8.86 0.57
N VAL A 397 -19.46 8.12 1.55
CA VAL A 397 -19.73 6.69 1.39
C VAL A 397 -20.60 6.59 0.13
N ARG A 398 -20.11 5.89 -0.90
CA ARG A 398 -21.00 5.53 -2.01
C ARG A 398 -21.98 4.53 -1.42
N HIS A 399 -23.16 5.00 -1.04
CA HIS A 399 -24.27 4.11 -0.75
C HIS A 399 -24.51 3.27 -2.00
N THR A 400 -24.62 1.96 -1.81
CA THR A 400 -24.96 0.97 -2.82
C THR A 400 -26.41 1.09 -3.32
N SER A 401 -27.09 2.20 -3.04
CA SER A 401 -28.49 2.44 -3.40
C SER A 401 -28.70 2.94 -4.84
N ASP A 402 -27.64 3.27 -5.59
CA ASP A 402 -27.74 3.73 -6.98
C ASP A 402 -27.25 2.68 -7.98
N ILE A 403 -27.69 1.43 -7.80
CA ILE A 403 -27.72 0.41 -8.85
C ILE A 403 -29.14 -0.15 -8.85
N CYS A 404 -30.02 0.51 -9.60
CA CYS A 404 -31.25 -0.09 -10.11
C CYS A 404 -30.97 -0.61 -11.52
#